data_AF-A0A142X7S6-F1
#
_entry.id   AF-A0A142X7S6-F1
#
_cell.length_a   1.000
_cell.length_b   1.000
_cell.length_c   1.000
_cell.angle_alpha   90.00
_cell.angle_beta   90.00
_cell.angle_gamma   90.00
#
_symmetry.space_group_name_H-M   'P 1'
#
loop_
_entity.id
_entity.type
_entity.pdbx_description
1 polymer ?
#
loop_
_entity_poly.entity_id
_entity_poly.type
_entity_poly.pdbx_seq_one_letter_code
_entity_poly.pdbx_strand_id
1 'polypeptide(L)'
;MGPHVILTLVVVLPVAWLLSEFQPHRWLRIATGLGAIAMSFGVAAVFGSFERFNSNAWYGAASWNLIGTTIEEIESGETERLVKELKTLQEQFVPTYENRARYDELVREFLTRLGREEKRSPLFR
;
A
#
# COMPACT_ATOMS: atom_id res chain seq x y z
N MET A 1 -11.67 9.01 -10.85
CA MET A 1 -12.31 7.97 -11.67
C MET A 1 -12.52 6.74 -10.79
N GLY A 2 -13.75 6.20 -10.72
CA GLY A 2 -14.02 5.01 -9.90
C GLY A 2 -13.43 3.73 -10.53
N PRO A 3 -13.23 2.65 -9.74
CA PRO A 3 -12.67 1.39 -10.24
C PRO A 3 -13.50 0.79 -11.38
N HIS A 4 -14.81 1.05 -11.40
CA HIS A 4 -15.72 0.63 -12.46
C HIS A 4 -15.37 1.20 -13.84
N VAL A 5 -14.83 2.42 -13.91
CA VAL A 5 -14.44 3.06 -15.19
C VAL A 5 -13.21 2.35 -15.77
N ILE A 6 -12.25 2.00 -14.92
CA ILE A 6 -11.04 1.28 -15.32
C ILE A 6 -11.41 -0.12 -15.82
N LEU A 7 -12.26 -0.84 -15.09
CA LEU A 7 -12.77 -2.16 -15.50
C LEU A 7 -13.51 -2.09 -16.84
N THR A 8 -14.35 -1.07 -17.01
CA THR A 8 -15.09 -0.87 -18.27
C THR A 8 -14.11 -0.64 -19.43
N LEU A 9 -13.11 0.22 -19.25
CA LEU A 9 -12.12 0.51 -20.30
C LEU A 9 -11.25 -0.71 -20.63
N VAL A 10 -10.86 -1.51 -19.62
CA VAL A 10 -10.08 -2.75 -19.83
C VAL A 10 -10.82 -3.77 -20.67
N VAL A 11 -12.15 -3.81 -20.61
CA VAL A 11 -12.95 -4.75 -21.42
C VAL A 11 -13.33 -4.13 -22.77
N VAL A 12 -13.76 -2.86 -22.77
CA VAL A 12 -14.26 -2.19 -23.98
C VAL A 12 -13.14 -1.92 -24.99
N LEU A 13 -11.92 -1.58 -24.58
CA LEU A 13 -10.83 -1.30 -25.51
C LEU A 13 -10.39 -2.53 -26.33
N PRO A 14 -10.16 -3.71 -25.73
CA PRO A 14 -9.88 -4.94 -26.49
C PRO A 14 -11.05 -5.38 -27.38
N VAL A 15 -12.29 -5.25 -26.90
CA VAL A 15 -13.48 -5.57 -27.71
C VAL A 15 -13.62 -4.61 -28.89
N ALA A 16 -13.42 -3.31 -28.68
CA ALA A 16 -13.44 -2.31 -29.74
C ALA A 16 -12.30 -2.51 -30.75
N TRP A 17 -11.12 -2.91 -30.29
CA TRP A 17 -10.02 -3.29 -31.18
C TRP A 17 -10.38 -4.51 -32.03
N LEU A 18 -10.96 -5.55 -31.43
CA LEU A 18 -11.39 -6.76 -32.14
C LEU A 18 -12.52 -6.46 -33.14
N LEU A 19 -13.47 -5.60 -32.80
CA LEU A 19 -14.51 -5.13 -33.71
C LEU A 19 -13.94 -4.28 -34.86
N SER A 20 -12.86 -3.52 -34.61
CA SER A 20 -12.22 -2.70 -35.64
C SER A 20 -11.52 -3.53 -36.72
N GLU A 21 -11.17 -4.79 -36.43
CA GLU A 21 -10.57 -5.72 -37.39
C GLU A 21 -11.51 -6.04 -38.56
N PHE A 22 -12.82 -6.02 -38.32
CA PHE A 22 -13.86 -6.25 -39.31
C PHE A 22 -14.19 -5.00 -40.15
N GLN A 23 -13.55 -3.86 -39.88
CA GLN A 23 -13.76 -2.63 -40.65
C GLN A 23 -12.58 -2.32 -41.58
N PRO A 24 -12.83 -1.72 -42.76
CA PRO A 24 -11.78 -1.39 -43.73
C PRO A 24 -10.86 -0.24 -43.27
N HIS A 25 -11.22 0.46 -42.19
CA HIS A 25 -10.50 1.64 -41.72
C HIS A 25 -9.25 1.26 -40.92
N ARG A 26 -8.11 1.17 -41.62
CA ARG A 26 -6.79 0.85 -41.05
C ARG A 26 -6.39 1.70 -39.83
N TRP A 27 -6.75 2.98 -39.81
CA TRP A 27 -6.39 3.90 -38.73
C TRP A 27 -7.10 3.56 -37.40
N LEU A 28 -8.36 3.10 -37.46
CA LEU A 28 -9.14 2.68 -36.29
C LEU A 28 -8.48 1.49 -35.59
N ARG A 29 -7.97 0.53 -36.36
CA ARG A 29 -7.25 -0.64 -35.85
C ARG A 29 -5.96 -0.27 -35.12
N ILE A 30 -5.20 0.67 -35.67
CA ILE A 30 -3.95 1.13 -35.07
C ILE A 30 -4.23 1.93 -33.79
N ALA A 31 -5.20 2.85 -33.82
CA ALA A 31 -5.55 3.68 -32.67
C ALA A 31 -6.09 2.86 -31.49
N THR A 32 -7.00 1.93 -31.75
CA THR A 32 -7.57 1.05 -30.71
C THR A 32 -6.54 0.04 -30.19
N GLY A 33 -5.64 -0.46 -31.04
CA GLY A 33 -4.55 -1.35 -30.63
C GLY A 33 -3.53 -0.65 -29.73
N LEU A 34 -3.10 0.56 -30.09
CA LEU A 34 -2.24 1.39 -29.23
C LEU A 34 -2.94 1.75 -27.91
N GLY A 35 -4.24 2.06 -27.96
CA GLY A 35 -5.05 2.30 -26.77
C GLY A 35 -5.11 1.10 -25.83
N ALA A 36 -5.28 -0.11 -26.35
CA ALA A 36 -5.31 -1.34 -25.56
C ALA A 36 -3.95 -1.65 -24.91
N ILE A 37 -2.85 -1.46 -25.64
CA ILE A 37 -1.48 -1.62 -25.10
C ILE A 37 -1.23 -0.58 -24.01
N ALA A 38 -1.49 0.70 -24.28
CA ALA A 38 -1.32 1.78 -23.32
C ALA A 38 -2.15 1.56 -22.06
N MET A 39 -3.38 1.05 -22.19
CA MET A 39 -4.25 0.73 -21.06
C MET A 39 -3.67 -0.39 -20.20
N SER A 40 -3.09 -1.44 -20.81
CA SER A 40 -2.42 -2.52 -20.07
C SER A 40 -1.29 -2.00 -19.18
N PHE A 41 -0.43 -1.13 -19.74
CA PHE A 41 0.64 -0.49 -18.97
C PHE A 41 0.10 0.49 -17.92
N GLY A 42 -0.95 1.25 -18.28
CA GLY A 42 -1.61 2.21 -17.38
C GLY A 42 -2.20 1.55 -16.14
N VAL A 43 -2.87 0.41 -16.31
CA VAL A 43 -3.40 -0.39 -15.19
C VAL A 43 -2.26 -0.86 -14.29
N ALA A 44 -1.21 -1.45 -14.85
CA ALA A 44 -0.06 -1.90 -14.06
C ALA A 44 0.61 -0.75 -13.28
N ALA A 45 0.76 0.42 -13.90
CA ALA A 45 1.30 1.61 -13.26
C ALA A 45 0.40 2.10 -12.11
N VAL A 46 -0.91 2.19 -12.34
CA VAL A 46 -1.88 2.64 -11.33
C VAL A 46 -1.90 1.69 -10.14
N PHE A 47 -2.08 0.39 -10.37
CA PHE A 47 -2.12 -0.60 -9.28
C PHE A 47 -0.77 -0.73 -8.57
N GLY A 48 0.34 -0.69 -9.31
CA GLY A 48 1.69 -0.69 -8.72
C GLY A 48 1.94 0.55 -7.86
N SER A 49 1.47 1.73 -8.28
CA SER A 49 1.52 2.95 -7.47
C SER A 49 0.64 2.84 -6.24
N PHE A 50 -0.61 2.38 -6.35
CA PHE A 50 -1.48 2.18 -5.19
C PHE A 50 -0.89 1.22 -4.18
N GLU A 51 -0.31 0.10 -4.62
CA GLU A 51 0.35 -0.87 -3.75
C GLU A 51 1.54 -0.24 -3.00
N ARG A 52 2.36 0.57 -3.69
CA ARG A 52 3.48 1.30 -3.08
C ARG A 52 3.01 2.38 -2.11
N PHE A 53 1.99 3.15 -2.46
CA PHE A 53 1.42 4.18 -1.58
C PHE A 53 0.77 3.57 -0.34
N ASN A 54 0.01 2.49 -0.51
CA ASN A 54 -0.57 1.75 0.59
C ASN A 54 0.53 1.22 1.51
N SER A 55 1.52 0.51 0.96
CA SER A 55 2.67 0.02 1.74
C SER A 55 3.37 1.15 2.51
N ASN A 56 3.69 2.25 1.83
CA ASN A 56 4.36 3.39 2.48
C ASN A 56 3.51 4.03 3.58
N ALA A 57 2.18 4.10 3.41
CA ALA A 57 1.29 4.65 4.41
C ALA A 57 1.26 3.78 5.69
N TRP A 58 1.13 2.46 5.53
CA TRP A 58 1.09 1.52 6.66
C TRP A 58 2.42 1.49 7.43
N TYR A 59 3.56 1.35 6.74
CA TYR A 59 4.87 1.37 7.39
C TYR A 59 5.18 2.74 8.00
N GLY A 60 4.85 3.83 7.31
CA GLY A 60 5.07 5.19 7.80
C GLY A 60 4.28 5.50 9.07
N ALA A 61 3.00 5.16 9.11
CA ALA A 61 2.15 5.37 10.28
C ALA A 61 2.60 4.52 11.48
N ALA A 62 2.89 3.23 11.26
CA ALA A 62 3.38 2.34 12.31
C ALA A 62 4.73 2.84 12.87
N SER A 63 5.67 3.22 12.01
CA SER A 63 6.98 3.73 12.43
C SER A 63 6.86 5.05 13.21
N TRP A 64 5.96 5.94 12.78
CA TRP A 64 5.70 7.19 13.49
C TRP A 64 5.21 6.94 14.93
N ASN A 65 4.26 6.02 15.11
CA ASN A 65 3.74 5.67 16.42
C ASN A 65 4.78 4.97 17.30
N LEU A 66 5.58 4.07 16.72
CA LEU A 66 6.66 3.40 17.43
C LEU A 66 7.68 4.41 17.96
N ILE A 67 8.14 5.33 17.11
CA ILE A 67 9.13 6.36 17.49
C ILE A 67 8.56 7.30 18.55
N GLY A 68 7.36 7.85 18.33
CA GLY A 68 6.75 8.78 19.27
C GLY A 68 6.53 8.16 20.65
N THR A 69 6.02 6.93 20.70
CA THR A 69 5.79 6.22 21.96
C THR A 69 7.09 5.85 22.65
N THR A 70 8.12 5.45 21.90
CA THR A 70 9.45 5.16 22.46
C THR A 70 10.03 6.40 23.13
N ILE A 71 9.90 7.58 22.51
CA ILE A 71 10.35 8.85 23.10
C ILE A 71 9.57 9.15 24.39
N GLU A 72 8.23 9.03 24.36
CA GLU A 72 7.38 9.28 25.53
C GLU A 72 7.72 8.37 26.72
N GLU A 73 7.99 7.09 26.48
CA GLU A 73 8.36 6.13 27.54
C GLU A 73 9.78 6.38 28.10
N ILE A 74 10.71 6.84 27.26
CA ILE A 74 12.05 7.27 27.71
C ILE A 74 11.92 8.52 28.60
N GLU A 75 11.10 9.49 28.19
CA GLU A 75 10.88 10.73 28.94
C GLU A 75 10.14 10.50 30.26
N SER A 76 9.26 9.49 30.34
CA SER A 76 8.57 9.12 31.57
C SER A 76 9.41 8.26 32.53
N GLY A 77 10.63 7.86 32.14
CA GLY A 77 11.51 7.03 32.95
C GLY A 77 11.13 5.55 33.00
N GLU A 78 10.21 5.10 32.14
CA GLU A 78 9.69 3.72 32.08
C GLU A 78 10.57 2.81 31.17
N THR A 79 11.88 3.08 31.14
CA THR A 79 12.82 2.51 30.17
C THR A 79 12.95 0.98 30.29
N GLU A 80 12.83 0.41 31.49
CA GLU A 80 12.91 -1.04 31.68
C GLU A 80 11.73 -1.79 31.01
N ARG A 81 10.52 -1.26 31.19
CA ARG A 81 9.31 -1.79 30.55
C ARG A 81 9.39 -1.63 29.03
N LEU A 82 9.82 -0.46 28.56
CA LEU A 82 10.05 -0.20 27.14
C LEU A 82 11.04 -1.19 26.51
N VAL A 83 12.20 -1.41 27.14
CA VAL A 83 13.23 -2.34 26.65
C VAL A 83 12.70 -3.77 26.59
N LYS A 84 11.92 -4.20 27.57
CA LYS A 84 11.29 -5.53 27.56
C LYS A 84 10.36 -5.69 26.35
N GLU A 85 9.45 -4.75 26.14
CA GLU A 85 8.49 -4.84 25.04
C GLU A 85 9.14 -4.68 23.66
N LEU A 86 10.19 -3.85 23.55
CA LEU A 86 11.00 -3.74 22.33
C LEU A 86 11.72 -5.04 21.97
N LYS A 87 12.23 -5.77 22.97
CA LYS A 87 12.81 -7.10 22.73
C LYS A 87 11.76 -8.09 22.22
N THR A 88 10.55 -8.08 22.79
CA THR A 88 9.48 -8.94 22.29
C THR A 88 9.05 -8.55 20.88
N LEU A 89 8.98 -7.25 20.56
CA LEU A 89 8.73 -6.78 19.20
C LEU A 89 9.81 -7.26 18.23
N GLN A 90 11.09 -7.20 18.63
CA GLN A 90 12.22 -7.68 17.84
C GLN A 90 12.14 -9.18 17.56
N GLU A 91 11.78 -9.99 18.56
CA GLU A 91 11.63 -11.45 18.41
C GLU A 91 10.49 -11.82 17.45
N GLN A 92 9.39 -11.04 17.47
CA GLN A 92 8.24 -11.26 16.61
C GLN A 92 8.45 -10.73 15.18
N PHE A 93 9.33 -9.73 15.01
CA PHE A 93 9.62 -9.13 13.73
C PHE A 93 10.58 -9.99 12.92
N VAL A 94 10.03 -10.97 12.19
CA VAL A 94 10.76 -11.83 11.26
C VAL A 94 10.36 -11.49 9.82
N PRO A 95 10.96 -10.45 9.21
CA PRO A 95 10.67 -10.09 7.83
C PRO A 95 11.17 -11.18 6.88
N THR A 96 10.28 -11.72 6.03
CA THR A 96 10.67 -12.55 4.90
C THR A 96 10.37 -11.83 3.59
N TYR A 97 11.02 -12.24 2.50
CA TYR A 97 10.82 -11.62 1.18
C TYR A 97 9.36 -11.75 0.70
N GLU A 98 8.65 -12.79 1.16
CA GLU A 98 7.28 -13.11 0.78
C GLU A 98 6.24 -12.58 1.77
N ASN A 99 6.63 -12.34 3.03
CA ASN A 99 5.71 -11.90 4.07
C ASN A 99 6.19 -10.57 4.66
N ARG A 100 5.53 -9.49 4.25
CA ARG A 100 5.59 -8.18 4.92
C ARG A 100 5.03 -8.40 6.31
N ALA A 101 5.89 -8.72 7.28
CA ALA A 101 5.62 -9.35 8.59
C ALA A 101 4.62 -8.63 9.52
N ARG A 102 3.44 -8.28 9.01
CA ARG A 102 2.32 -7.58 9.65
C ARG A 102 2.82 -6.50 10.61
N TYR A 103 3.78 -5.69 10.12
CA TYR A 103 4.55 -4.76 10.95
C TYR A 103 3.65 -3.74 11.67
N ASP A 104 2.60 -3.30 10.99
CA ASP A 104 1.54 -2.46 11.54
C ASP A 104 0.83 -3.11 12.74
N GLU A 105 0.52 -4.40 12.63
CA GLU A 105 -0.11 -5.15 13.71
C GLU A 105 0.85 -5.38 14.88
N LEU A 106 2.11 -5.74 14.59
CA LEU A 106 3.14 -5.91 15.61
C LEU A 106 3.38 -4.62 16.41
N VAL A 107 3.42 -3.48 15.73
CA VAL A 107 3.53 -2.17 16.39
C VAL A 107 2.26 -1.88 17.19
N ARG A 108 1.06 -2.15 16.66
CA ARG A 108 -0.20 -1.96 17.41
C ARG A 108 -0.23 -2.81 18.68
N GLU A 109 0.20 -4.06 18.63
CA GLU A 109 0.33 -4.93 19.80
C GLU A 109 1.35 -4.41 20.81
N PHE A 110 2.49 -3.90 20.33
CA PHE A 110 3.48 -3.25 21.18
C PHE A 110 2.89 -2.05 21.93
N LEU A 111 2.17 -1.15 21.25
CA LEU A 111 1.50 -0.01 21.87
C LEU A 111 0.46 -0.45 22.90
N THR A 112 -0.33 -1.49 22.55
CA THR A 112 -1.34 -2.05 23.45
C THR A 112 -0.72 -2.61 24.73
N ARG A 113 0.43 -3.29 24.63
CA ARG A 113 1.18 -3.82 25.80
C ARG A 113 1.78 -2.72 26.68
N LEU A 114 2.08 -1.56 26.10
CA LEU A 114 2.46 -0.36 26.84
C LEU A 114 1.26 0.41 27.41
N GLY A 115 0.03 0.05 27.05
CA GLY A 115 -1.19 0.78 27.46
C GLY A 115 -1.33 2.12 26.73
N ARG A 116 -0.80 2.23 25.51
CA ARG A 116 -0.83 3.43 24.68
C ARG A 116 -1.77 3.22 23.49
N GLU A 117 -2.45 4.28 23.08
CA GLU A 117 -3.30 4.28 21.90
C GLU A 117 -2.52 4.67 20.65
N GLU A 118 -2.92 4.12 19.51
CA GLU A 118 -2.38 4.48 18.19
C GLU A 118 -2.72 5.95 17.89
N LYS A 119 -1.71 6.82 17.80
CA LYS A 119 -1.93 8.21 17.41
C LYS A 119 -2.09 8.29 15.90
N ARG A 120 -3.16 8.93 15.42
CA ARG A 120 -3.32 9.21 13.98
C ARG A 120 -2.24 10.21 13.55
N SER A 121 -1.36 9.78 12.66
CA SER A 121 -0.35 10.66 12.07
C SER A 121 -1.03 11.81 11.29
N PRO A 122 -0.59 13.08 11.48
CA PRO A 122 -1.13 14.23 10.77
C PRO A 122 -0.77 14.23 9.27
N LEU A 123 0.17 13.38 8.83
CA LEU A 123 0.61 13.25 7.44
C LEU A 123 -0.39 12.51 6.53
N PHE A 124 -1.40 11.84 7.10
CA PHE A 124 -2.39 11.05 6.36
C PHE A 124 -3.82 11.58 6.56
N ARG A 125 -4.00 12.91 6.52
CA ARG A 125 -5.31 13.57 6.43
C ARG A 125 -5.70 13.87 4.98
#